data_AF-A0A6P0YN20-F1
#
_entry.id   AF-A0A6P0YN20-F1
#
_cell.length_a   1.000
_cell.length_b   1.000
_cell.length_c   1.000
_cell.angle_alpha   90.00
_cell.angle_beta   90.00
_cell.angle_gamma   90.00
#
_symmetry.space_group_name_H-M   'P 1'
#
loop_
_entity.id
_entity.type
_entity.pdbx_description
1 polymer ?
#
loop_
_entity_poly.entity_id
_entity_poly.type
_entity_poly.pdbx_seq_one_letter_code
_entity_poly.pdbx_strand_id
1 'polypeptide(L)' 'MDLLEYQAKALFSGMGIPVLPSQRIDYPKDLKKLKIPYPVVLKSQVHAGERSSLGGIKFVENTIDAVAAA' A
#
# COMPACT_ATOMS: atom_id res chain seq x y z
N MET A 1 5.89 16.61 -12.70
CA MET A 1 6.26 15.21 -12.46
C MET A 1 5.35 14.72 -11.36
N ASP A 2 4.62 13.64 -11.60
CA ASP A 2 3.66 13.10 -10.63
C ASP A 2 4.34 12.07 -9.73
N LEU A 3 3.91 12.00 -8.47
CA LEU A 3 4.38 11.02 -7.49
C LEU A 3 3.35 9.91 -7.30
N LEU A 4 3.84 8.71 -6.99
CA LEU A 4 3.00 7.63 -6.47
C LEU A 4 2.64 7.88 -5.00
N GLU A 5 1.55 7.27 -4.52
CA GLU A 5 1.07 7.47 -3.13
C GLU A 5 2.17 7.16 -2.10
N TYR A 6 2.94 6.08 -2.27
CA TYR A 6 4.02 5.73 -1.34
C TYR A 6 5.16 6.77 -1.33
N GLN A 7 5.46 7.39 -2.48
CA GLN A 7 6.50 8.42 -2.60
C GLN A 7 6.06 9.72 -1.91
N ALA A 8 4.81 10.12 -2.13
CA ALA A 8 4.22 11.27 -1.45
C ALA A 8 4.21 11.09 0.07
N LYS A 9 3.87 9.88 0.56
CA LYS A 9 3.94 9.55 2.00
C LYS A 9 5.35 9.64 2.56
N ALA A 10 6.35 9.15 1.83
CA ALA A 10 7.74 9.26 2.26
C ALA A 10 8.19 10.73 2.37
N LEU A 11 7.79 11.56 1.41
CA LEU A 11 8.05 13.01 1.43
C LEU A 11 7.35 13.69 2.62
N PHE A 12 6.06 13.41 2.84
CA PHE A 12 5.31 13.94 3.98
C PHE A 12 5.94 13.57 5.32
N SER A 13 6.28 12.30 5.51
CA SER A 13 6.97 11.86 6.72
C SER A 13 8.31 12.56 6.91
N GLY A 14 9.08 12.78 5.83
CA GLY A 14 10.36 13.51 5.88
C GLY A 14 10.21 14.99 6.24
N MET A 15 9.03 15.57 6.01
CA MET A 15 8.68 16.94 6.40
C MET A 15 7.99 17.03 7.76
N GLY A 16 7.87 15.91 8.50
CA GLY A 16 7.18 15.86 9.79
C GLY A 16 5.65 15.89 9.71
N ILE A 17 5.08 15.74 8.51
CA ILE A 17 3.63 15.57 8.33
C ILE A 17 3.27 14.12 8.70
N PRO A 18 2.36 13.89 9.66
CA PRO A 18 1.99 12.54 10.07
C PRO A 18 1.36 11.74 8.91
N VAL A 19 1.84 10.52 8.72
CA VAL A 19 1.28 9.54 7.78
C VAL A 19 1.08 8.21 8.47
N LEU A 20 0.07 7.44 8.04
CA LEU A 20 -0.12 6.09 8.56
C LEU A 20 1.06 5.18 8.16
N PRO A 21 1.48 4.24 9.03
CA PRO A 21 2.48 3.24 8.69
C PRO A 21 2.12 2.53 7.39
N SER A 22 3.08 2.45 6.46
CA SER A 22 2.91 1.76 5.20
C SER A 22 4.23 1.18 4.73
N GLN A 23 4.15 0.11 3.95
CA GLN A 23 5.31 -0.58 3.40
C GLN A 23 5.06 -0.82 1.91
N ARG A 24 6.02 -0.41 1.07
CA ARG A 24 6.00 -0.77 -0.35
C ARG A 24 6.37 -2.23 -0.49
N ILE A 25 5.64 -2.94 -1.32
CA ILE A 25 5.98 -4.28 -1.81
C ILE A 25 6.09 -4.20 -3.33
N ASP A 26 7.04 -4.91 -3.90
CA ASP A 26 7.22 -4.97 -5.35
C ASP A 26 6.64 -6.27 -5.93
N TYR A 27 6.58 -7.33 -5.11
CA TYR A 27 6.05 -8.64 -5.50
C TYR A 27 5.14 -9.24 -4.40
N PRO A 28 4.14 -10.08 -4.75
CA PRO A 28 3.27 -10.73 -3.76
C PRO A 28 4.04 -11.53 -2.69
N LYS A 29 5.18 -12.14 -3.05
CA LYS A 29 6.06 -12.85 -2.11
C LYS A 29 6.60 -11.98 -0.97
N ASP A 30 6.64 -10.66 -1.15
CA ASP A 30 7.12 -9.71 -0.13
C ASP A 30 6.09 -9.49 0.99
N LEU A 31 4.83 -9.92 0.81
CA LEU A 31 3.80 -9.88 1.85
C LEU A 31 4.21 -10.66 3.11
N LYS A 32 5.01 -11.72 2.96
CA LYS A 32 5.54 -12.49 4.11
C LYS A 32 6.55 -11.70 4.94
N LYS A 33 7.06 -10.57 4.41
CA LYS A 33 8.03 -9.68 5.05
C LYS A 33 7.39 -8.38 5.53
N LEU A 34 6.06 -8.31 5.61
CA LEU A 34 5.37 -7.15 6.17
C LEU A 34 5.79 -6.97 7.64
N LYS A 35 6.22 -5.74 7.96
CA LYS A 35 6.53 -5.33 9.33
C LYS A 35 5.32 -4.73 10.04
N ILE A 36 4.29 -4.36 9.27
CA ILE A 36 3.03 -3.83 9.78
C ILE A 36 2.06 -4.97 10.09
N PRO A 37 1.35 -4.93 11.24
CA PRO A 37 0.38 -5.96 11.59
C PRO A 37 -0.88 -5.84 10.72
N TYR A 38 -1.56 -6.96 10.53
CA TYR A 38 -2.91 -6.99 9.97
C TYR A 38 -3.94 -6.43 10.97
N PRO A 39 -5.09 -5.90 10.50
CA PRO A 39 -5.52 -5.79 9.10
C PRO A 39 -4.77 -4.69 8.32
N VAL A 40 -4.59 -4.88 7.01
CA VAL A 40 -3.95 -3.89 6.12
C VAL A 40 -4.77 -3.62 4.87
N VAL A 41 -4.44 -2.53 4.17
CA VAL A 41 -5.05 -2.19 2.88
C VAL A 41 -3.99 -2.29 1.79
N LEU A 42 -4.17 -3.23 0.86
CA LEU A 42 -3.38 -3.33 -0.35
C LEU A 42 -3.86 -2.30 -1.36
N LYS A 43 -2.93 -1.51 -1.91
CA LYS A 43 -3.23 -0.42 -2.84
C LYS A 43 -2.28 -0.46 -4.02
N SER A 44 -2.81 -0.66 -5.22
CA SER A 44 -2.05 -0.52 -6.47
C SER A 44 -1.42 0.87 -6.54
N GLN A 45 -0.14 0.92 -6.88
CA GLN A 45 0.59 2.18 -7.04
C GLN A 45 0.57 2.59 -8.52
N VAL A 46 -0.31 3.52 -8.87
CA VAL A 46 -0.41 4.13 -10.19
C VAL A 46 -0.66 5.63 -10.04
N HIS A 47 -0.36 6.41 -11.09
CA HIS A 47 -0.63 7.85 -11.11
C HIS A 47 -2.11 8.19 -11.30
N ALA A 48 -2.87 7.29 -11.94
CA ALA A 48 -4.29 7.47 -12.18
C ALA A 48 -5.12 7.40 -10.89
N GLY A 49 -6.24 8.13 -10.87
CA GLY A 49 -7.28 8.04 -9.85
C GLY A 49 -8.10 6.74 -9.93
N GLU A 50 -9.22 6.70 -9.21
CA GLU A 50 -10.27 5.67 -9.33
C GLU A 50 -9.83 4.21 -9.05
N ARG A 51 -8.69 4.01 -8.41
CA ARG A 51 -8.20 2.68 -8.02
C ARG A 51 -9.22 1.88 -7.20
N SER A 52 -10.06 2.55 -6.42
CA SER A 52 -11.10 1.88 -5.62
C SER A 52 -12.16 1.22 -6.52
N SER A 53 -12.67 1.92 -7.53
CA SER A 53 -13.72 1.39 -8.42
C SER A 53 -13.18 0.32 -9.35
N LEU A 54 -11.89 0.39 -9.71
CA LEU A 54 -11.19 -0.60 -10.54
C LEU A 54 -10.64 -1.79 -9.75
N GLY A 55 -10.91 -1.88 -8.43
CA GLY A 55 -10.47 -3.00 -7.60
C GLY A 55 -9.01 -2.98 -7.19
N GLY A 56 -8.27 -1.91 -7.47
CA GLY A 56 -6.88 -1.69 -7.03
C GLY A 56 -6.74 -1.27 -5.56
N ILE A 57 -7.81 -1.36 -4.76
CA ILE A 57 -7.81 -1.18 -3.30
C ILE A 57 -8.51 -2.38 -2.67
N LYS A 58 -7.80 -3.12 -1.80
CA LYS A 58 -8.31 -4.31 -1.13
C LYS A 58 -7.99 -4.27 0.36
N PHE A 59 -9.01 -4.50 1.20
CA PHE A 59 -8.86 -4.69 2.64
C PHE A 59 -8.60 -6.17 2.90
N VAL A 60 -7.57 -6.48 3.68
CA VAL A 60 -7.15 -7.86 3.94
C VAL A 60 -6.86 -8.05 5.42
N GLU A 61 -7.33 -9.17 5.97
CA GLU A 61 -7.28 -9.44 7.41
C GLU A 61 -6.10 -10.33 7.81
N ASN A 62 -5.50 -11.02 6.84
CA ASN A 62 -4.38 -11.93 7.08
C ASN A 62 -3.55 -12.13 5.81
N THR A 63 -2.46 -12.89 5.95
CA THR A 63 -1.52 -13.16 4.85
C THR A 63 -2.15 -13.98 3.71
N ILE A 64 -3.12 -14.85 3.98
CA ILE A 64 -3.77 -15.66 2.94
C ILE A 64 -4.61 -14.75 2.04
N ASP A 65 -5.46 -13.92 2.64
CA ASP A 65 -6.28 -12.95 1.90
C ASP A 65 -5.41 -11.98 1.10
N ALA A 66 -4.30 -11.53 1.71
CA ALA A 66 -3.35 -10.64 1.06
C ALA A 66 -2.71 -11.26 -0.18
N VAL A 67 -2.33 -12.54 -0.12
CA VAL A 67 -1.75 -13.27 -1.26
C VAL A 67 -2.80 -13.50 -2.35
N ALA A 68 -4.06 -13.76 -1.98
CA ALA A 68 -5.14 -13.94 -2.96
C ALA A 68 -5.53 -12.63 -3.67
N ALA A 69 -5.26 -11.48 -3.06
CA ALA A 69 -5.62 -10.16 -3.57
C ALA A 69 -4.50 -9.44 -4.35
N ALA A 70 -3.26 -9.94 -4.29
CA ALA A 70 -2.06 -9.32 -4.87
C ALA A 70 -1.72 -9.86 -6.26
#